data_AF-A0A3L6QG28-F1
#
_entry.id   AF-A0A3L6QG28-F1
#
_cell.length_a   1.000
_cell.length_b   1.000
_cell.length_c   1.000
_cell.angle_alpha   90.00
_cell.angle_beta   90.00
_cell.angle_gamma   90.00
#
_symmetry.space_group_name_H-M   'P 1'
#
loop_
_entity.id
_entity.type
_entity.pdbx_description
1 polymer ?
#
loop_
_entity_poly.entity_id
_entity_poly.type
_entity_poly.pdbx_seq_one_letter_code
_entity_poly.pdbx_strand_id
1 'polypeptide(L)'
;MMWQSYLGEAEAPKNEDGAVAAGSGSGGGNKRGRCMLSEVDIIVMTGMTGAVKEVAAAIGEIKVEDSHPELYGVVMFMPGFSEEALLAAYSLLLDNKAYRTAFVKMTDSHRVLWLRTYLAKHYYM
;
A
#
# COMPACT_ATOMS: atom_id res chain seq x y z
N MET A 1 -21.24 8.38 22.99
CA MET A 1 -22.24 7.86 22.03
C MET A 1 -23.00 9.04 21.41
N MET A 2 -22.53 9.60 20.29
CA MET A 2 -23.06 10.88 19.76
C MET A 2 -23.69 10.76 18.35
N TRP A 3 -23.93 9.53 17.87
CA TRP A 3 -24.39 9.25 16.51
C TRP A 3 -25.89 8.88 16.39
N GLN A 4 -26.64 8.76 17.49
CA GLN A 4 -28.07 8.40 17.46
C GLN A 4 -29.03 9.61 17.41
N SER A 5 -28.53 10.85 17.49
CA SER A 5 -29.39 12.05 17.52
C SER A 5 -29.69 12.65 16.13
N TYR A 6 -29.37 11.94 15.04
CA TYR A 6 -29.39 12.47 13.66
C TYR A 6 -30.40 11.74 12.75
N LEU A 7 -31.49 11.20 13.34
CA LEU A 7 -32.52 10.42 12.64
C LEU A 7 -33.95 10.80 13.10
N GLY A 8 -34.18 12.10 13.33
CA GLY A 8 -35.48 12.69 13.61
C GLY A 8 -35.93 13.64 12.48
N GLU A 9 -37.24 13.67 12.24
CA GLU A 9 -38.00 14.62 11.42
C GLU A 9 -37.55 14.88 9.97
N ALA A 10 -38.30 14.29 9.03
CA ALA A 10 -38.61 14.91 7.74
C ALA A 10 -40.14 14.91 7.54
N GLU A 11 -40.77 16.05 7.82
CA GLU A 11 -42.20 16.28 7.60
C GLU A 11 -42.60 16.13 6.13
N ALA A 12 -43.84 15.72 5.88
CA ALA A 12 -44.44 15.63 4.55
C ALA A 12 -45.32 16.86 4.26
N PRO A 13 -45.01 17.68 3.23
CA PRO A 13 -45.90 18.76 2.80
C PRO A 13 -47.07 18.23 1.96
N LYS A 14 -48.23 18.88 2.13
CA LYS A 14 -49.53 18.54 1.52
C LYS A 14 -49.63 18.96 0.05
N ASN A 15 -50.50 18.29 -0.68
CA ASN A 15 -51.08 18.80 -1.93
C ASN A 15 -52.11 19.90 -1.62
N GLU A 16 -52.11 20.99 -2.39
CA GLU A 16 -53.31 21.79 -2.66
C GLU A 16 -53.30 22.25 -4.13
N ASP A 17 -54.47 22.22 -4.77
CA ASP A 17 -54.65 22.42 -6.22
C ASP A 17 -54.85 23.90 -6.61
N GLY A 18 -54.45 24.24 -7.85
CA GLY A 18 -54.71 25.57 -8.44
C GLY A 18 -54.48 25.64 -9.94
N ALA A 19 -55.56 25.56 -10.73
CA ALA A 19 -55.58 25.89 -12.17
C ALA A 19 -55.75 27.44 -12.34
N VAL A 20 -55.42 28.15 -13.43
CA VAL A 20 -55.11 27.88 -14.86
C VAL A 20 -53.95 28.84 -15.30
N ALA A 21 -53.42 28.95 -16.53
CA ALA A 21 -53.78 28.46 -17.88
C ALA A 21 -52.56 28.39 -18.84
N ALA A 22 -52.78 27.75 -20.00
CA ALA A 22 -52.20 28.02 -21.32
C ALA A 22 -50.76 28.60 -21.46
N GLY A 23 -49.79 27.71 -21.71
CA GLY A 23 -48.49 28.03 -22.31
C GLY A 23 -47.91 26.82 -23.04
N SER A 24 -47.87 26.85 -24.38
CA SER A 24 -47.40 25.72 -25.18
C SER A 24 -45.89 25.52 -25.06
N GLY A 25 -45.44 24.32 -24.66
CA GLY A 25 -44.02 24.02 -24.49
C GLY A 25 -43.74 22.55 -24.14
N SER A 26 -43.39 21.76 -25.16
CA SER A 26 -42.79 20.40 -25.13
C SER A 26 -42.65 19.72 -23.76
N GLY A 27 -43.55 18.77 -23.44
CA GLY A 27 -43.47 17.99 -22.20
C GLY A 27 -42.35 16.95 -22.16
N GLY A 28 -41.96 16.53 -20.95
CA GLY A 28 -41.09 15.36 -20.71
C GLY A 28 -39.89 15.64 -19.80
N GLY A 29 -40.09 15.66 -18.48
CA GLY A 29 -39.04 15.96 -17.51
C GLY A 29 -38.12 14.78 -17.13
N ASN A 30 -36.96 15.13 -16.56
CA ASN A 30 -36.08 14.32 -15.71
C ASN A 30 -35.98 12.79 -15.97
N LYS A 31 -34.95 12.37 -16.69
CA LYS A 31 -34.20 11.16 -16.28
C LYS A 31 -32.74 11.19 -16.72
N ARG A 32 -31.87 10.84 -15.77
CA ARG A 32 -30.40 10.72 -15.88
C ARG A 32 -30.02 10.12 -17.24
N GLY A 33 -29.08 10.76 -17.95
CA GLY A 33 -28.47 10.21 -19.16
C GLY A 33 -27.83 8.85 -18.84
N ARG A 34 -28.54 7.77 -19.12
CA ARG A 34 -28.03 6.41 -18.96
C ARG A 34 -27.17 6.13 -20.19
N CYS A 35 -25.87 6.29 -20.06
CA CYS A 35 -24.92 5.82 -21.06
C CYS A 35 -25.20 4.34 -21.31
N MET A 36 -25.76 4.02 -22.48
CA MET A 36 -25.96 2.65 -22.92
C MET A 36 -24.60 2.14 -23.39
N LEU A 37 -23.84 1.53 -22.46
CA LEU A 37 -22.67 0.74 -22.83
C LEU A 37 -23.12 -0.35 -23.79
N SER A 38 -22.41 -0.52 -24.90
CA SER A 38 -22.68 -1.62 -25.83
C SER A 38 -22.25 -2.94 -25.21
N GLU A 39 -22.79 -4.05 -25.71
CA GLU A 39 -22.38 -5.40 -25.26
C GLU A 39 -20.86 -5.60 -25.39
N VAL A 40 -20.24 -5.02 -26.42
CA VAL A 40 -18.79 -5.04 -26.63
C VAL A 40 -18.06 -4.29 -25.51
N ASP A 41 -18.55 -3.12 -25.10
CA ASP A 41 -17.95 -2.36 -23.98
C ASP A 41 -18.06 -3.16 -22.66
N ILE A 42 -19.19 -3.82 -22.43
CA ILE A 42 -19.42 -4.66 -21.24
C ILE A 42 -18.45 -5.84 -21.22
N ILE A 43 -18.26 -6.52 -22.37
CA ILE A 43 -17.30 -7.63 -22.51
C ILE A 43 -15.86 -7.14 -22.27
N VAL A 44 -15.46 -6.02 -22.87
CA VAL A 44 -14.11 -5.45 -22.71
C VAL A 44 -13.84 -5.04 -21.27
N MET A 45 -14.76 -4.34 -20.61
CA MET A 45 -14.62 -3.93 -19.21
C MET A 45 -14.60 -5.14 -18.27
N THR A 46 -15.38 -6.19 -18.57
CA THR A 46 -15.38 -7.44 -17.78
C THR A 46 -14.07 -8.21 -17.93
N GLY A 47 -13.56 -8.36 -19.15
CA GLY A 47 -12.26 -9.00 -19.40
C GLY A 47 -11.10 -8.24 -18.77
N MET A 48 -11.10 -6.91 -18.88
CA MET A 48 -10.11 -6.03 -18.23
C MET A 48 -10.18 -6.13 -16.70
N THR A 49 -11.37 -6.28 -16.12
CA THR A 49 -11.55 -6.51 -14.68
C THR A 49 -10.87 -7.82 -14.21
N GLY A 50 -10.82 -8.85 -15.06
CA GLY A 50 -10.04 -10.06 -14.81
C GLY A 50 -8.53 -9.78 -14.77
N ALA A 51 -7.99 -9.18 -15.83
CA ALA A 51 -6.57 -8.85 -15.92
C ALA A 51 -6.09 -7.93 -14.79
N VAL A 52 -6.89 -6.91 -14.41
CA VAL A 52 -6.55 -6.01 -13.29
C VAL A 52 -6.58 -6.75 -11.94
N LYS A 53 -7.45 -7.75 -11.75
CA LYS A 53 -7.43 -8.60 -10.54
C LYS A 53 -6.19 -9.48 -10.48
N GLU A 54 -5.75 -10.05 -11.59
CA GLU A 54 -4.51 -10.83 -11.66
C GLU A 54 -3.27 -9.95 -11.39
N VAL A 55 -3.22 -8.73 -11.95
CA VAL A 55 -2.16 -7.76 -11.64
C VAL A 55 -2.20 -7.33 -10.17
N ALA A 56 -3.39 -7.10 -9.59
CA ALA A 56 -3.52 -6.77 -8.17
C ALA A 56 -3.11 -7.93 -7.26
N ALA A 57 -3.42 -9.18 -7.63
CA ALA A 57 -2.96 -10.37 -6.93
C ALA A 57 -1.44 -10.51 -7.01
N ALA A 58 -0.86 -10.40 -8.21
CA ALA A 58 0.60 -10.44 -8.41
C ALA A 58 1.32 -9.35 -7.62
N ILE A 59 0.80 -8.13 -7.56
CA ILE A 59 1.37 -7.04 -6.75
C ILE A 59 1.22 -7.33 -5.24
N GLY A 60 0.09 -7.88 -4.80
CA GLY A 60 -0.12 -8.29 -3.41
C GLY A 60 0.77 -9.47 -2.97
N GLU A 61 1.11 -10.36 -3.89
CA GLU A 61 2.06 -11.46 -3.70
C GLU A 61 3.52 -11.01 -3.69
N ILE A 62 3.84 -9.78 -4.16
CA ILE A 62 5.12 -9.11 -3.88
C ILE A 62 5.12 -8.65 -2.42
N LYS A 63 5.12 -9.61 -1.51
CA LYS A 63 5.65 -9.42 -0.16
C LYS A 63 7.13 -9.07 -0.30
N VAL A 64 7.43 -7.79 -0.12
CA VAL A 64 8.78 -7.32 0.18
C VAL A 64 9.10 -7.74 1.62
N GLU A 65 9.25 -9.04 1.81
CA GLU A 65 9.72 -9.68 3.06
C GLU A 65 11.23 -9.42 3.15
N ASP A 66 11.61 -8.14 3.30
CA ASP A 66 12.99 -7.68 3.42
C ASP A 66 13.53 -7.94 4.83
N SER A 67 13.22 -9.11 5.36
CA SER A 67 13.60 -9.60 6.67
C SER A 67 14.35 -10.90 6.44
N HIS A 68 15.63 -10.79 6.07
CA HIS A 68 16.52 -11.94 5.95
C HIS A 68 16.77 -12.47 7.39
N PRO A 69 16.12 -13.57 7.84
CA PRO A 69 16.08 -13.90 9.27
C PRO A 69 17.48 -14.21 9.82
N GLU A 70 18.30 -14.83 8.97
CA GLU A 70 19.71 -15.12 9.24
C GLU A 70 20.59 -13.89 9.48
N LEU A 71 20.22 -12.68 9.02
CA LEU A 71 21.09 -11.51 9.12
C LEU A 71 21.46 -11.20 10.57
N TYR A 72 20.47 -11.24 11.47
CA TYR A 72 20.69 -10.92 12.88
C TYR A 72 21.71 -11.90 13.49
N GLY A 73 21.55 -13.20 13.26
CA GLY A 73 22.51 -14.21 13.71
C GLY A 73 23.90 -14.01 13.09
N VAL A 74 23.98 -13.79 11.77
CA VAL A 74 25.24 -13.60 11.03
C VAL A 74 26.00 -12.33 11.46
N VAL A 75 25.33 -11.32 12.01
CA VAL A 75 25.99 -10.13 12.59
C VAL A 75 26.29 -10.33 14.08
N MET A 76 25.33 -10.80 14.88
CA MET A 76 25.45 -10.82 16.35
C MET A 76 26.34 -11.94 16.89
N PHE A 77 26.49 -13.06 16.18
CA PHE A 77 27.40 -14.13 16.59
C PHE A 77 28.86 -13.90 16.16
N MET A 78 29.22 -12.71 15.68
CA MET A 78 30.58 -12.39 15.24
C MET A 78 31.51 -12.13 16.43
N PRO A 79 32.51 -13.00 16.69
CA PRO A 79 33.36 -12.87 17.88
C PRO A 79 34.35 -11.70 17.75
N GLY A 80 34.65 -11.04 18.87
CA GLY A 80 35.69 -10.01 18.97
C GLY A 80 35.23 -8.56 18.76
N PHE A 81 33.92 -8.31 18.79
CA PHE A 81 33.30 -6.98 18.79
C PHE A 81 32.39 -6.82 20.01
N SER A 82 32.06 -5.57 20.38
CA SER A 82 31.02 -5.32 21.39
C SER A 82 29.63 -5.35 20.75
N GLU A 83 28.59 -5.63 21.56
CA GLU A 83 27.22 -5.77 21.07
C GLU A 83 26.68 -4.46 20.46
N GLU A 84 27.05 -3.31 21.03
CA GLU A 84 26.67 -1.98 20.54
C GLU A 84 27.28 -1.69 19.16
N ALA A 85 28.52 -2.14 18.93
CA ALA A 85 29.18 -2.02 17.64
C ALA A 85 28.52 -2.94 16.60
N LEU A 86 28.16 -4.16 16.98
CA LEU A 86 27.41 -5.08 16.11
C LEU A 86 26.00 -4.54 15.77
N LEU A 87 25.33 -3.91 16.72
CA LEU A 87 24.04 -3.21 16.50
C LEU A 87 24.18 -2.02 15.54
N ALA A 88 25.24 -1.21 15.65
CA ALA A 88 25.51 -0.11 14.73
C ALA A 88 25.82 -0.59 13.30
N ALA A 89 26.49 -1.73 13.15
CA ALA A 89 26.67 -2.37 11.84
C ALA A 89 25.37 -2.99 11.30
N TYR A 90 24.56 -3.57 12.18
CA TYR A 90 23.28 -4.19 11.82
C TYR A 90 22.27 -3.17 11.28
N SER A 91 22.15 -1.98 11.89
CA SER A 91 21.26 -0.93 11.39
C SER A 91 21.62 -0.48 9.96
N LEU A 92 22.91 -0.26 9.66
CA LEU A 92 23.36 0.06 8.30
C LEU A 92 23.03 -1.06 7.29
N LEU A 93 23.13 -2.32 7.71
CA LEU A 93 22.76 -3.47 6.87
C LEU A 93 21.25 -3.56 6.68
N LEU A 94 20.42 -3.11 7.63
CA LEU A 94 18.99 -2.92 7.42
C LEU A 94 18.72 -1.79 6.42
N ASP A 95 19.37 -0.64 6.53
CA ASP A 95 19.17 0.50 5.63
C ASP A 95 19.54 0.21 4.17
N ASN A 96 20.40 -0.78 3.91
CA ASN A 96 20.84 -1.11 2.54
C ASN A 96 20.83 -2.61 2.22
N LYS A 97 19.79 -3.02 1.47
CA LYS A 97 19.59 -4.38 0.94
C LYS A 97 20.79 -4.94 0.15
N ALA A 98 21.53 -4.10 -0.59
CA ALA A 98 22.68 -4.55 -1.38
C ALA A 98 23.85 -4.95 -0.47
N TYR A 99 24.18 -4.12 0.53
CA TYR A 99 25.21 -4.46 1.53
C TYR A 99 24.80 -5.69 2.35
N ARG A 100 23.54 -5.77 2.77
CA ARG A 100 22.98 -6.94 3.45
C ARG A 100 23.19 -8.24 2.68
N THR A 101 22.80 -8.25 1.41
CA THR A 101 22.89 -9.44 0.54
C THR A 101 24.33 -9.81 0.26
N ALA A 102 25.23 -8.84 0.12
CA ALA A 102 26.66 -9.07 -0.03
C ALA A 102 27.28 -9.66 1.25
N PHE A 103 26.97 -9.09 2.43
CA PHE A 103 27.49 -9.52 3.73
C PHE A 103 27.12 -10.97 4.07
N VAL A 104 25.86 -11.36 3.83
CA VAL A 104 25.42 -12.76 4.01
C VAL A 104 26.14 -13.73 3.04
N LYS A 105 26.53 -13.28 1.84
CA LYS A 105 27.27 -14.12 0.88
C LYS A 105 28.79 -14.19 1.15
N MET A 106 29.34 -13.31 1.99
CA MET A 106 30.75 -13.34 2.37
C MET A 106 31.08 -14.50 3.31
N THR A 107 32.33 -14.96 3.29
CA THR A 107 32.87 -15.86 4.32
C THR A 107 33.16 -15.10 5.62
N ASP A 108 33.18 -15.79 6.75
CA ASP A 108 33.31 -15.16 8.07
C ASP A 108 34.55 -14.27 8.22
N SER A 109 35.69 -14.68 7.66
CA SER A 109 36.91 -13.87 7.63
C SER A 109 36.72 -12.51 6.94
N HIS A 110 35.94 -12.48 5.84
CA HIS A 110 35.62 -11.24 5.14
C HIS A 110 34.56 -10.41 5.89
N ARG A 111 33.59 -11.06 6.56
CA ARG A 111 32.63 -10.39 7.45
C ARG A 111 33.32 -9.69 8.63
N VAL A 112 34.27 -10.36 9.30
CA VAL A 112 35.12 -9.76 10.35
C VAL A 112 35.91 -8.56 9.82
N LEU A 113 36.54 -8.69 8.65
CA LEU A 113 37.31 -7.61 8.05
C LEU A 113 36.42 -6.40 7.72
N TRP A 114 35.26 -6.64 7.11
CA TRP A 114 34.29 -5.59 6.79
C TRP A 114 33.79 -4.86 8.05
N LEU A 115 33.42 -5.61 9.11
CA LEU A 115 33.03 -5.04 10.40
C LEU A 115 34.13 -4.18 11.00
N ARG A 116 35.39 -4.64 11.00
CA ARG A 116 36.54 -3.85 11.46
C ARG A 116 36.67 -2.53 10.69
N THR A 117 36.61 -2.57 9.37
CA THR A 117 36.75 -1.36 8.53
C THR A 117 35.57 -0.40 8.70
N TYR A 118 34.35 -0.92 8.83
CA TYR A 118 33.15 -0.10 9.07
C TYR A 118 33.21 0.58 10.45
N LEU A 119 33.46 -0.18 11.51
CA LEU A 119 33.47 0.33 12.88
C LEU A 119 34.63 1.30 13.14
N ALA A 120 35.82 1.04 12.59
CA ALA A 120 36.93 1.98 12.63
C ALA A 120 36.63 3.33 11.96
N LYS A 121 35.63 3.38 11.06
CA LYS A 121 35.23 4.61 10.35
C LYS A 121 34.00 5.30 10.95
N HIS A 122 33.08 4.54 11.55
CA HIS A 122 31.77 5.04 11.95
C HIS A 122 31.47 4.95 13.45
N TYR A 123 32.31 4.27 14.25
CA TYR A 123 32.05 3.98 15.66
C TYR A 123 33.26 4.24 16.59
N TYR A 124 34.49 4.11 16.10
CA TYR A 124 35.73 4.33 16.86
C TYR A 124 36.56 5.55 16.40
N MET A 125 35.96 6.50 15.68
CA MET A 125 36.54 7.82 15.42
C MET A 125 36.15 8.81 16.52
#